data_AF-A0A1G3BRN4-F1
#
_entry.id   AF-A0A1G3BRN4-F1
#
_cell.length_a   1.000
_cell.length_b   1.000
_cell.length_c   1.000
_cell.angle_alpha   90.00
_cell.angle_beta   90.00
_cell.angle_gamma   90.00
#
_symmetry.space_group_name_H-M   'P 1'
#
loop_
_entity.id
_entity.type
_entity.pdbx_description
1 polymer ?
#
loop_
_entity_poly.entity_id
_entity_poly.type
_entity_poly.pdbx_seq_one_letter_code
_entity_poly.pdbx_strand_id
1 'polypeptide(L)'
;MEILSLDEILKSICGQIIFGNRAAKIKGISTDSRTIKPGDLFFALKGERFDGHQFVMHAMNTGAMGAVISNEYKIEPKHKNLLIIRVKDTTTALGDLAKYYRKKLNAKIIGITGSNGKTTTKEMTYHLLSRFGPTAKSQKSFNNFIGVPVTIFEIENRHKYGVLEMGTNAPGEIRRLSEIGAPDVAAIINISKTHLEGLKSIEGVAQAKAEILENLSEGGVFVYNADNPWCAKIASRFKGKTVGFGFSSQAHIRCTDVKKKDKGYVFELNEHLNIPLPIPGYHNIMNCLASFAICKALGHDIYCAKDTFSSFNLPLMRIEQQRIGNITIINDAYNA
;
A
#
# COMPACT_ATOMS: atom_id res chain seq x y z
N MET A 1 -15.80 -4.53 -2.84
CA MET A 1 -16.28 -3.20 -2.41
C MET A 1 -17.74 -3.29 -2.00
N GLU A 2 -18.15 -2.61 -0.92
CA GLU A 2 -19.58 -2.35 -0.71
C GLU A 2 -20.14 -1.45 -1.82
N ILE A 3 -21.45 -1.53 -2.05
CA ILE A 3 -22.12 -0.68 -3.04
C ILE A 3 -22.12 0.77 -2.53
N LEU A 4 -21.56 1.68 -3.33
CA LEU A 4 -21.65 3.13 -3.10
C LEU A 4 -22.82 3.68 -3.90
N SER A 5 -23.61 4.56 -3.28
CA SER A 5 -24.64 5.27 -4.02
C SER A 5 -24.00 6.30 -4.96
N LEU A 6 -24.67 6.61 -6.06
CA LEU A 6 -24.17 7.62 -6.99
C LEU A 6 -24.02 9.00 -6.31
N ASP A 7 -24.94 9.36 -5.41
CA ASP A 7 -24.87 10.62 -4.67
C ASP A 7 -23.65 10.67 -3.73
N GLU A 8 -23.30 9.55 -3.10
CA GLU A 8 -22.07 9.46 -2.30
C GLU A 8 -20.84 9.66 -3.16
N ILE A 9 -20.80 9.01 -4.33
CA ILE A 9 -19.71 9.16 -5.29
C ILE A 9 -19.58 10.63 -5.71
N LEU A 10 -20.66 11.25 -6.19
CA LEU A 10 -20.66 12.64 -6.66
C LEU A 10 -20.21 13.62 -5.57
N LYS A 11 -20.70 13.45 -4.34
CA LYS A 11 -20.30 14.30 -3.20
C LYS A 11 -18.83 14.12 -2.87
N SER A 12 -18.34 12.88 -2.85
CA SER A 12 -16.94 12.60 -2.47
C SER A 12 -15.93 13.14 -3.49
N ILE A 13 -16.27 13.17 -4.78
CA ILE A 13 -15.36 13.59 -5.86
C ILE A 13 -15.67 14.98 -6.43
N CYS A 14 -16.64 15.70 -5.83
CA CYS A 14 -17.18 16.95 -6.38
C CYS A 14 -17.57 16.82 -7.87
N GLY A 15 -18.19 15.70 -8.23
CA GLY A 15 -18.50 15.35 -9.62
C GLY A 15 -19.83 15.96 -10.09
N GLN A 16 -19.89 16.33 -11.37
CA GLN A 16 -21.09 16.78 -12.05
C GLN A 16 -21.56 15.74 -13.07
N ILE A 17 -22.80 15.27 -12.97
CA ILE A 17 -23.40 14.44 -14.02
C ILE A 17 -23.65 15.33 -15.24
N ILE A 18 -23.12 14.92 -16.40
CA ILE A 18 -23.38 15.57 -17.69
C ILE A 18 -24.46 14.83 -18.47
N PHE A 19 -24.42 13.50 -18.44
CA PHE A 19 -25.41 12.60 -19.07
C PHE A 19 -25.71 11.43 -18.12
N GLY A 20 -26.89 10.83 -18.26
CA GLY A 20 -27.29 9.61 -17.55
C GLY A 20 -28.27 9.81 -16.38
N ASN A 21 -28.83 8.70 -15.92
CA ASN A 21 -29.82 8.66 -14.83
C ASN A 21 -29.14 8.52 -13.47
N ARG A 22 -29.65 9.26 -12.46
CA ARG A 22 -29.19 9.19 -11.07
C ARG A 22 -29.46 7.85 -10.37
N ALA A 23 -30.36 7.02 -10.90
CA ALA A 23 -30.71 5.72 -10.35
C ALA A 23 -29.66 4.61 -10.60
N ALA A 24 -28.55 4.92 -11.26
CA ALA A 24 -27.49 3.94 -11.55
C ALA A 24 -26.87 3.37 -10.26
N LYS A 25 -26.75 2.04 -10.20
CA LYS A 25 -26.13 1.32 -9.07
C LYS A 25 -24.70 0.97 -9.41
N ILE A 26 -23.74 1.65 -8.78
CA ILE A 26 -22.31 1.39 -8.95
C ILE A 26 -21.87 0.24 -8.04
N LYS A 27 -21.38 -0.85 -8.63
CA LYS A 27 -20.98 -2.07 -7.90
C LYS A 27 -19.48 -2.16 -7.67
N GLY A 28 -18.69 -1.41 -8.42
CA GLY A 28 -17.23 -1.42 -8.37
C GLY A 28 -16.63 -0.21 -9.05
N ILE A 29 -15.32 -0.07 -8.92
CA ILE A 29 -14.53 1.00 -9.54
C ILE A 29 -13.45 0.33 -10.37
N SER A 30 -13.24 0.83 -11.59
CA SER A 30 -12.15 0.35 -12.44
C SER A 30 -11.42 1.52 -13.09
N THR A 31 -10.10 1.39 -13.20
CA THR A 31 -9.22 2.32 -13.92
C THR A 31 -8.63 1.70 -15.18
N ASP A 32 -8.96 0.44 -15.48
CA ASP A 32 -8.48 -0.29 -16.64
C ASP A 32 -9.66 -0.87 -17.42
N SER A 33 -9.90 -0.29 -18.59
CA SER A 33 -11.03 -0.61 -19.46
C SER A 33 -11.09 -2.08 -19.89
N ARG A 34 -9.95 -2.80 -19.83
CA ARG A 34 -9.84 -4.24 -20.16
C ARG A 34 -10.32 -5.15 -19.03
N THR A 35 -10.43 -4.61 -17.82
CA THR A 35 -10.78 -5.38 -16.60
C THR A 35 -12.17 -5.07 -16.07
N ILE A 36 -12.95 -4.30 -16.84
CA ILE A 36 -14.30 -3.87 -16.47
C ILE A 36 -15.19 -5.07 -16.18
N LYS A 37 -15.88 -4.99 -15.03
CA LYS A 37 -16.97 -5.90 -14.68
C LYS A 37 -18.31 -5.19 -14.83
N PRO A 38 -19.40 -5.93 -15.11
CA PRO A 38 -20.73 -5.35 -15.19
C PRO A 38 -21.12 -4.58 -13.93
N GLY A 39 -21.37 -3.27 -14.09
CA GLY A 39 -21.72 -2.38 -12.98
C GLY A 39 -20.58 -1.53 -12.42
N ASP A 40 -19.36 -1.65 -12.97
CA ASP A 40 -18.24 -0.80 -12.57
C ASP A 40 -18.40 0.64 -13.06
N LEU A 41 -17.89 1.59 -12.28
CA LEU A 41 -17.67 2.97 -12.72
C LEU A 41 -16.22 3.10 -13.23
N PHE A 42 -16.05 3.45 -14.51
CA PHE A 42 -14.74 3.57 -15.13
C PHE A 42 -14.13 4.96 -14.88
N PHE A 43 -12.97 5.04 -14.25
CA PHE A 43 -12.20 6.28 -14.11
C PHE A 43 -11.23 6.43 -15.28
N ALA A 44 -11.48 7.41 -16.15
CA ALA A 44 -10.62 7.72 -17.28
C ALA A 44 -9.38 8.51 -16.80
N LEU A 45 -8.32 7.78 -16.44
CA LEU A 45 -7.07 8.37 -15.97
C LEU A 45 -6.18 8.82 -17.13
N LYS A 46 -5.49 9.94 -16.96
CA LYS A 46 -4.51 10.47 -17.92
C LYS A 46 -3.10 10.32 -17.33
N GLY A 47 -2.22 9.64 -18.05
CA GLY A 47 -0.79 9.54 -17.75
C GLY A 47 0.05 10.24 -18.82
N GLU A 48 1.38 10.16 -18.71
CA GLU A 48 2.30 10.85 -19.63
C GLU A 48 2.18 10.37 -21.08
N ARG A 49 1.93 9.07 -21.28
CA ARG A 49 1.89 8.40 -22.61
C ARG A 49 0.54 7.79 -22.94
N PHE A 50 -0.45 7.97 -22.07
CA PHE A 50 -1.72 7.26 -22.14
C PHE A 50 -2.87 8.15 -21.70
N ASP A 51 -3.95 8.16 -22.47
CA ASP A 51 -5.17 8.88 -22.11
C ASP A 51 -6.36 7.91 -22.02
N GLY A 52 -6.75 7.59 -20.79
CA GLY A 52 -7.88 6.71 -20.46
C GLY A 52 -9.21 7.16 -21.06
N HIS A 53 -9.35 8.45 -21.38
CA HIS A 53 -10.58 8.99 -21.96
C HIS A 53 -10.89 8.41 -23.34
N GLN A 54 -9.86 8.00 -24.08
CA GLN A 54 -10.02 7.36 -25.38
C GLN A 54 -10.74 6.01 -25.29
N PHE A 55 -10.77 5.39 -24.10
CA PHE A 55 -11.33 4.08 -23.86
C PHE A 55 -12.72 4.11 -23.19
N VAL A 56 -13.34 5.28 -23.04
CA VAL A 56 -14.68 5.40 -22.43
C VAL A 56 -15.69 4.52 -23.14
N MET A 57 -15.78 4.59 -24.47
CA MET A 57 -16.71 3.75 -25.24
C MET A 57 -16.40 2.26 -25.10
N HIS A 58 -15.12 1.88 -25.08
CA HIS A 58 -14.73 0.49 -24.87
C HIS A 58 -15.18 0.00 -23.48
N ALA A 59 -14.94 0.78 -22.42
CA ALA A 59 -15.36 0.44 -21.07
C ALA A 59 -16.89 0.26 -20.97
N MET A 60 -17.67 1.15 -21.60
CA MET A 60 -19.13 1.03 -21.62
C MET A 60 -19.60 -0.23 -22.36
N ASN A 61 -18.99 -0.53 -23.52
CA ASN A 61 -19.31 -1.74 -24.28
C ASN A 61 -18.96 -3.03 -23.53
N THR A 62 -17.97 -2.98 -22.64
CA THR A 62 -17.59 -4.10 -21.75
C THR A 62 -18.51 -4.23 -20.52
N GLY A 63 -19.40 -3.26 -20.27
CA GLY A 63 -20.40 -3.31 -19.20
C GLY A 63 -20.20 -2.31 -18.06
N ALA A 64 -19.37 -1.28 -18.24
CA ALA A 64 -19.29 -0.19 -17.29
C ALA A 64 -20.66 0.50 -17.15
N MET A 65 -21.02 0.86 -15.93
CA MET A 65 -22.25 1.59 -15.62
C MET A 65 -22.15 3.07 -15.99
N GLY A 66 -20.92 3.62 -16.02
CA GLY A 66 -20.63 4.98 -16.40
C GLY A 66 -19.14 5.24 -16.45
N ALA A 67 -18.77 6.48 -16.79
CA ALA A 67 -17.39 6.93 -16.78
C ALA A 67 -17.21 8.25 -16.03
N VAL A 68 -16.09 8.38 -15.32
CA VAL A 68 -15.60 9.63 -14.73
C VAL A 68 -14.52 10.19 -15.64
N ILE A 69 -14.73 11.42 -16.11
CA ILE A 69 -13.87 12.12 -17.07
C ILE A 69 -13.39 13.46 -16.50
N SER A 70 -12.24 13.94 -16.98
CA SER A 70 -11.73 15.26 -16.64
C SER A 70 -12.47 16.38 -17.37
N ASN A 71 -12.36 17.60 -16.84
CA ASN A 71 -12.90 18.80 -17.48
C ASN A 71 -12.30 19.08 -18.86
N GLU A 72 -11.06 18.66 -19.09
CA GLU A 72 -10.36 18.86 -20.37
C GLU A 72 -10.94 18.00 -21.50
N TYR A 73 -11.64 16.91 -21.16
CA TYR A 73 -12.16 15.99 -22.15
C TYR A 73 -13.45 16.52 -22.79
N LYS A 74 -13.40 16.68 -24.12
CA LYS A 74 -14.54 17.09 -24.94
C LYS A 74 -15.50 15.92 -25.10
N ILE A 75 -16.76 16.14 -24.71
CA ILE A 75 -17.78 15.10 -24.85
C ILE A 75 -18.27 15.05 -26.31
N GLU A 76 -18.11 13.89 -26.92
CA GLU A 76 -18.64 13.58 -28.25
C GLU A 76 -20.11 13.08 -28.23
N PRO A 77 -20.84 13.18 -29.35
CA PRO A 77 -22.23 12.72 -29.46
C PRO A 77 -22.45 11.25 -29.07
N LYS A 78 -21.45 10.39 -29.29
CA LYS A 78 -21.47 8.97 -28.93
C LYS A 78 -21.67 8.72 -27.42
N HIS A 79 -21.44 9.72 -26.58
CA HIS A 79 -21.59 9.59 -25.12
C HIS A 79 -22.96 9.98 -24.57
N LYS A 80 -23.88 10.52 -25.39
CA LYS A 80 -25.16 11.10 -24.90
C LYS A 80 -26.05 10.13 -24.11
N ASN A 81 -25.92 8.83 -24.36
CA ASN A 81 -26.73 7.79 -23.71
C ASN A 81 -26.02 7.13 -22.51
N LEU A 82 -24.82 7.59 -22.15
CA LEU A 82 -24.01 7.02 -21.08
C LEU A 82 -24.17 7.83 -19.78
N LEU A 83 -23.91 7.21 -18.63
CA LEU A 83 -23.65 7.97 -17.41
C LEU A 83 -22.23 8.55 -17.49
N ILE A 84 -22.15 9.88 -17.59
CA ILE A 84 -20.88 10.61 -17.64
C ILE A 84 -20.81 11.57 -16.46
N ILE A 85 -19.82 11.35 -15.60
CA ILE A 85 -19.51 12.22 -14.46
C ILE A 85 -18.25 13.00 -14.80
N ARG A 86 -18.33 14.32 -14.69
CA ARG A 86 -17.21 15.22 -14.95
C ARG A 86 -16.60 15.71 -13.64
N VAL A 87 -15.28 15.69 -13.56
CA VAL A 87 -14.48 16.18 -12.43
C VAL A 87 -13.34 17.05 -12.93
N LYS A 88 -12.73 17.84 -12.03
CA LYS A 88 -11.55 18.65 -12.37
C LYS A 88 -10.36 17.79 -12.81
N ASP A 89 -10.01 16.79 -12.00
CA ASP A 89 -8.91 15.86 -12.24
C ASP A 89 -9.32 14.45 -11.80
N THR A 90 -9.16 13.46 -12.69
CA THR A 90 -9.68 12.10 -12.47
C THR A 90 -8.84 11.32 -11.46
N THR A 91 -7.52 11.56 -11.40
CA THR A 91 -6.63 10.92 -10.42
C THR A 91 -6.91 11.41 -8.99
N THR A 92 -7.10 12.71 -8.82
CA THR A 92 -7.47 13.34 -7.55
C THR A 92 -8.83 12.82 -7.09
N ALA A 93 -9.82 12.82 -7.99
CA ALA A 93 -11.15 12.27 -7.73
C ALA A 93 -11.13 10.79 -7.31
N LEU A 94 -10.30 9.96 -7.95
CA LEU A 94 -10.13 8.56 -7.56
C LEU A 94 -9.64 8.43 -6.11
N GLY A 95 -8.63 9.25 -5.75
CA GLY A 95 -8.12 9.32 -4.38
C GLY A 95 -9.16 9.79 -3.37
N ASP A 96 -9.95 10.81 -3.70
CA ASP A 96 -10.99 11.34 -2.82
C ASP A 96 -12.13 10.35 -2.60
N LEU A 97 -12.52 9.61 -3.64
CA LEU A 97 -13.49 8.52 -3.52
C LEU A 97 -12.94 7.40 -2.63
N ALA A 98 -11.67 7.01 -2.79
CA ALA A 98 -11.05 6.00 -1.94
C ALA A 98 -10.94 6.45 -0.49
N LYS A 99 -10.60 7.72 -0.24
CA LYS A 99 -10.60 8.35 1.08
C LYS A 99 -11.99 8.29 1.72
N TYR A 100 -13.05 8.56 0.94
CA TYR A 100 -14.42 8.44 1.40
C TYR A 100 -14.77 6.98 1.75
N TYR A 101 -14.48 6.04 0.86
CA TYR A 101 -14.73 4.62 1.07
C TYR A 101 -13.96 4.06 2.27
N ARG A 102 -12.71 4.49 2.47
CA ARG A 102 -11.88 4.12 3.63
C ARG A 102 -12.57 4.37 4.97
N LYS A 103 -13.37 5.44 5.10
CA LYS A 103 -14.11 5.77 6.32
C LYS A 103 -15.25 4.79 6.63
N LYS A 104 -15.71 4.03 5.63
CA LYS A 104 -16.73 2.98 5.80
C LYS A 104 -16.14 1.64 6.21
N LEU A 105 -14.82 1.47 6.05
CA LEU A 105 -14.15 0.22 6.34
C LEU A 105 -13.82 0.10 7.83
N ASN A 106 -14.17 -1.05 8.40
CA ASN A 106 -13.78 -1.43 9.76
C ASN A 106 -12.35 -2.02 9.84
N ALA A 107 -11.77 -2.37 8.70
CA ALA A 107 -10.43 -2.95 8.63
C ALA A 107 -9.39 -1.98 9.21
N LYS A 108 -8.46 -2.52 10.00
CA LYS A 108 -7.28 -1.79 10.45
C LYS A 108 -6.31 -1.63 9.29
N ILE A 109 -5.90 -0.40 9.00
CA ILE A 109 -5.03 -0.11 7.87
C ILE A 109 -3.58 0.05 8.31
N ILE A 110 -2.68 -0.63 7.62
CA ILE A 110 -1.25 -0.56 7.81
C ILE A 110 -0.66 0.18 6.60
N GLY A 111 -0.08 1.36 6.81
CA GLY A 111 0.66 2.10 5.80
C GLY A 111 2.17 1.83 5.92
N ILE A 112 2.81 1.33 4.87
CA ILE A 112 4.23 1.00 4.87
C ILE A 112 4.97 1.89 3.87
N THR A 113 5.95 2.65 4.35
CA THR A 113 6.90 3.39 3.52
C THR A 113 8.35 3.10 3.90
N GLY A 114 9.28 3.55 3.07
CA GLY A 114 10.71 3.28 3.22
C GLY A 114 11.45 3.55 1.92
N SER A 115 12.77 3.71 1.98
CA SER A 115 13.58 3.77 0.76
C SER A 115 13.57 2.40 0.09
N ASN A 116 13.91 1.35 0.85
CA ASN A 116 13.98 -0.04 0.39
C ASN A 116 13.11 -0.98 1.25
N GLY A 117 12.82 -2.17 0.74
CA GLY A 117 12.14 -3.22 1.52
C GLY A 117 10.62 -3.08 1.68
N LYS A 118 10.00 -2.01 1.14
CA LYS A 118 8.55 -1.74 1.22
C LYS A 118 7.70 -2.95 0.81
N THR A 119 7.83 -3.40 -0.44
CA THR A 119 7.03 -4.51 -0.97
C THR A 119 7.28 -5.82 -0.22
N THR A 120 8.55 -6.15 0.08
CA THR A 120 8.86 -7.37 0.84
C THR A 120 8.26 -7.33 2.25
N THR A 121 8.33 -6.18 2.93
CA THR A 121 7.71 -6.00 4.25
C THR A 121 6.19 -6.06 4.17
N LYS A 122 5.57 -5.47 3.14
CA LYS A 122 4.13 -5.58 2.88
C LYS A 122 3.70 -7.04 2.70
N GLU A 123 4.45 -7.82 1.93
CA GLU A 123 4.18 -9.25 1.73
C GLU A 123 4.35 -10.06 3.01
N MET A 124 5.42 -9.83 3.77
CA MET A 124 5.65 -10.47 5.07
C MET A 124 4.58 -10.11 6.10
N THR A 125 4.17 -8.83 6.14
CA THR A 125 3.12 -8.34 7.03
C THR A 125 1.78 -8.97 6.66
N TYR A 126 1.44 -9.04 5.36
CA TYR A 126 0.24 -9.74 4.89
C TYR A 126 0.25 -11.22 5.31
N HIS A 127 1.36 -11.91 5.09
CA HIS A 127 1.53 -13.33 5.44
C HIS A 127 1.35 -13.57 6.94
N LEU A 128 1.92 -12.70 7.77
CA LEU A 128 1.78 -12.77 9.23
C LEU A 128 0.37 -12.43 9.71
N LEU A 129 -0.21 -11.32 9.26
CA LEU A 129 -1.54 -10.88 9.68
C LEU A 129 -2.67 -11.80 9.23
N SER A 130 -2.48 -12.53 8.13
CA SER A 130 -3.43 -13.54 7.65
C SER A 130 -3.70 -14.65 8.67
N ARG A 131 -2.80 -14.87 9.64
CA ARG A 131 -3.02 -15.80 10.77
C ARG A 131 -4.00 -15.27 11.81
N PHE A 132 -4.14 -13.94 11.92
CA PHE A 132 -4.95 -13.26 12.94
C PHE A 132 -6.29 -12.77 12.39
N GLY A 133 -6.55 -12.97 11.09
CA GLY A 133 -7.81 -12.68 10.43
C GLY A 133 -7.66 -12.40 8.93
N PRO A 134 -8.79 -12.33 8.19
CA PRO A 134 -8.76 -12.04 6.77
C PRO A 134 -8.07 -10.69 6.51
N THR A 135 -7.12 -10.69 5.59
CA THR A 135 -6.27 -9.53 5.30
C THR A 135 -6.33 -9.21 3.82
N ALA A 136 -6.34 -7.93 3.45
CA ALA A 136 -6.14 -7.46 2.09
C ALA A 136 -4.77 -6.78 1.95
N LYS A 137 -4.20 -6.76 0.75
CA LYS A 137 -2.93 -6.07 0.45
C LYS A 137 -2.93 -5.56 -0.99
N SER A 138 -2.02 -4.64 -1.31
CA SER A 138 -1.74 -4.27 -2.70
C SER A 138 -1.26 -5.49 -3.50
N GLN A 139 -1.90 -5.81 -4.64
CA GLN A 139 -1.56 -6.97 -5.50
C GLN A 139 -0.15 -6.89 -6.11
N LYS A 140 0.36 -5.68 -6.37
CA LYS A 140 1.69 -5.40 -6.93
C LYS A 140 2.38 -4.29 -6.12
N SER A 141 3.39 -3.63 -6.69
CA SER A 141 3.97 -2.38 -6.16
C SER A 141 3.06 -1.18 -6.48
N PHE A 142 1.80 -1.29 -6.06
CA PHE A 142 0.75 -0.30 -6.26
C PHE A 142 0.81 0.72 -5.12
N ASN A 143 1.83 1.58 -5.18
CA ASN A 143 2.23 2.45 -4.08
C ASN A 143 2.07 3.95 -4.38
N ASN A 144 1.37 4.30 -5.45
CA ASN A 144 1.18 5.67 -5.95
C ASN A 144 -0.30 6.09 -5.89
N PHE A 145 -0.62 7.25 -6.50
CA PHE A 145 -1.95 7.86 -6.50
C PHE A 145 -3.06 7.05 -7.19
N ILE A 146 -2.72 5.98 -7.91
CA ILE A 146 -3.69 5.06 -8.52
C ILE A 146 -3.72 3.76 -7.72
N GLY A 147 -2.54 3.23 -7.40
CA GLY A 147 -2.40 1.94 -6.74
C GLY A 147 -2.99 1.87 -5.33
N VAL A 148 -2.81 2.92 -4.53
CA VAL A 148 -3.37 2.99 -3.17
C VAL A 148 -4.90 3.03 -3.20
N PRO A 149 -5.56 3.93 -3.98
CA PRO A 149 -7.01 3.89 -4.14
C PRO A 149 -7.56 2.54 -4.59
N VAL A 150 -6.96 1.93 -5.62
CA VAL A 150 -7.40 0.61 -6.12
C VAL A 150 -7.30 -0.45 -5.01
N THR A 151 -6.21 -0.46 -4.25
CA THR A 151 -6.05 -1.39 -3.11
C THR A 151 -7.15 -1.18 -2.08
N ILE A 152 -7.52 0.07 -1.77
CA ILE A 152 -8.58 0.38 -0.81
C ILE A 152 -9.94 -0.17 -1.27
N PHE A 153 -10.28 -0.08 -2.56
CA PHE A 153 -11.54 -0.62 -3.09
C PHE A 153 -11.61 -2.16 -3.07
N GLU A 154 -10.46 -2.85 -3.05
CA GLU A 154 -10.36 -4.30 -2.86
C GLU A 154 -10.65 -4.73 -1.40
N ILE A 155 -10.60 -3.79 -0.44
CA ILE A 155 -10.91 -4.09 0.96
C ILE A 155 -12.43 -4.21 1.13
N GLU A 156 -12.87 -5.43 1.38
CA GLU A 156 -14.23 -5.79 1.81
C GLU A 156 -14.40 -5.84 3.34
N ASN A 157 -15.63 -5.78 3.84
CA ASN A 157 -15.96 -5.82 5.27
C ASN A 157 -15.49 -7.08 6.02
N ARG A 158 -15.29 -8.19 5.30
CA ARG A 158 -14.74 -9.41 5.90
C ARG A 158 -13.28 -9.23 6.34
N HIS A 159 -12.55 -8.28 5.74
CA HIS A 159 -11.16 -8.06 6.06
C HIS A 159 -11.02 -7.33 7.38
N LYS A 160 -10.20 -7.91 8.26
CA LYS A 160 -9.79 -7.32 9.53
C LYS A 160 -8.63 -6.35 9.34
N TYR A 161 -7.79 -6.57 8.32
CA TYR A 161 -6.62 -5.74 8.04
C TYR A 161 -6.49 -5.40 6.55
N GLY A 162 -5.90 -4.24 6.26
CA GLY A 162 -5.48 -3.84 4.92
C GLY A 162 -4.04 -3.31 4.93
N VAL A 163 -3.16 -3.89 4.12
CA VAL A 163 -1.74 -3.52 4.06
C VAL A 163 -1.46 -2.71 2.79
N LEU A 164 -1.18 -1.43 2.96
CA LEU A 164 -0.93 -0.45 1.89
C LEU A 164 0.56 -0.13 1.79
N GLU A 165 1.11 -0.27 0.59
CA GLU A 165 2.43 0.26 0.28
C GLU A 165 2.33 1.73 -0.13
N MET A 166 3.19 2.62 0.39
CA MET A 166 3.18 4.05 0.06
C MET A 166 4.57 4.51 -0.39
N GLY A 167 4.67 4.89 -1.67
CA GLY A 167 5.88 5.34 -2.34
C GLY A 167 5.90 6.85 -2.56
N THR A 168 7.08 7.40 -2.82
CA THR A 168 7.26 8.83 -3.12
C THR A 168 8.52 9.04 -3.95
N ASN A 169 8.40 9.94 -4.92
CA ASN A 169 9.46 10.57 -5.69
C ASN A 169 9.56 12.08 -5.38
N ALA A 170 8.48 12.70 -4.87
CA ALA A 170 8.42 14.13 -4.59
C ALA A 170 7.78 14.44 -3.21
N PRO A 171 8.04 15.62 -2.63
CA PRO A 171 7.40 16.05 -1.39
C PRO A 171 5.88 16.14 -1.51
N GLY A 172 5.16 15.81 -0.44
CA GLY A 172 3.69 15.85 -0.38
C GLY A 172 2.99 14.59 -0.92
N GLU A 173 3.70 13.70 -1.61
CA GLU A 173 3.07 12.48 -2.14
C GLU A 173 2.67 11.51 -1.02
N ILE A 174 3.55 11.26 -0.04
CA ILE A 174 3.21 10.39 1.10
C ILE A 174 2.09 11.02 1.92
N ARG A 175 2.09 12.34 2.13
CA ARG A 175 0.98 13.06 2.77
C ARG A 175 -0.34 12.72 2.08
N ARG A 176 -0.41 12.86 0.76
CA ARG A 176 -1.64 12.57 0.02
C ARG A 176 -2.01 11.08 0.08
N LEU A 177 -1.06 10.15 0.02
CA LEU A 177 -1.35 8.73 0.16
C LEU A 177 -1.84 8.37 1.57
N SER A 178 -1.28 9.00 2.61
CA SER A 178 -1.70 8.82 4.00
C SER A 178 -3.06 9.46 4.28
N GLU A 179 -3.40 10.59 3.65
CA GLU A 179 -4.75 11.16 3.68
C GLU A 179 -5.81 10.22 3.11
N ILE A 180 -5.46 9.48 2.04
CA ILE A 180 -6.34 8.50 1.40
C ILE A 180 -6.46 7.25 2.26
N GLY A 181 -5.34 6.72 2.75
CA GLY A 181 -5.28 5.46 3.48
C GLY A 181 -5.70 5.54 4.95
N ALA A 182 -5.52 6.70 5.60
CA ALA A 182 -5.74 6.92 7.03
C ALA A 182 -5.25 5.72 7.88
N PRO A 183 -3.92 5.45 7.93
CA PRO A 183 -3.40 4.26 8.57
C PRO A 183 -3.70 4.26 10.09
N ASP A 184 -3.98 3.09 10.63
CA ASP A 184 -4.00 2.80 12.08
C ASP A 184 -2.58 2.48 12.57
N VAL A 185 -1.74 1.91 11.70
CA VAL A 185 -0.31 1.69 11.92
C VAL A 185 0.46 2.24 10.74
N ALA A 186 1.39 3.17 10.99
CA ALA A 186 2.31 3.66 9.98
C ALA A 186 3.72 3.11 10.24
N ALA A 187 4.35 2.54 9.22
CA ALA A 187 5.68 1.94 9.32
C ALA A 187 6.67 2.63 8.38
N ILE A 188 7.81 3.07 8.93
CA ILE A 188 8.96 3.54 8.13
C ILE A 188 10.08 2.50 8.24
N ILE A 189 10.33 1.76 7.15
CA ILE A 189 11.25 0.62 7.16
C ILE A 189 12.72 1.05 7.21
N ASN A 190 13.07 2.09 6.45
CA ASN A 190 14.38 2.72 6.44
C ASN A 190 14.33 4.04 5.67
N ILE A 191 15.33 4.88 5.92
CA ILE A 191 15.60 6.11 5.18
C ILE A 191 17.05 6.03 4.66
N SER A 192 17.18 6.06 3.34
CA SER A 192 18.45 5.99 2.61
C SER A 192 18.46 7.01 1.48
N LYS A 193 19.64 7.28 0.90
CA LYS A 193 19.83 8.20 -0.24
C LYS A 193 19.21 7.61 -1.53
N THR A 194 17.90 7.78 -1.69
CA THR A 194 17.10 7.33 -2.85
C THR A 194 16.18 8.47 -3.29
N HIS A 195 15.85 8.58 -4.57
CA HIS A 195 14.95 9.62 -5.10
C HIS A 195 15.45 11.06 -4.85
N LEU A 196 16.77 11.26 -4.82
CA LEU A 196 17.38 12.57 -4.53
C LEU A 196 17.07 13.63 -5.59
N GLU A 197 16.76 13.24 -6.83
CA GLU A 197 16.37 14.17 -7.88
C GLU A 197 15.13 15.00 -7.48
N GLY A 198 14.09 14.35 -6.96
CA GLY A 198 12.88 15.04 -6.49
C GLY A 198 12.96 15.51 -5.04
N LEU A 199 13.69 14.80 -4.17
CA LEU A 199 13.71 15.04 -2.72
C LEU A 199 14.93 15.83 -2.22
N LYS A 200 15.87 16.15 -3.12
CA LYS A 200 17.06 17.00 -2.94
C LYS A 200 18.13 16.49 -1.97
N SER A 201 17.77 15.91 -0.83
CA SER A 201 18.72 15.43 0.19
C SER A 201 18.15 14.28 1.02
N ILE A 202 18.99 13.65 1.86
CA ILE A 202 18.52 12.59 2.76
C ILE A 202 17.56 13.13 3.83
N GLU A 203 17.74 14.38 4.25
CA GLU A 203 16.81 15.13 5.10
C GLU A 203 15.45 15.26 4.40
N GLY A 204 15.45 15.62 3.11
CA GLY A 204 14.23 15.70 2.30
C GLY A 204 13.54 14.34 2.15
N VAL A 205 14.31 13.26 1.97
CA VAL A 205 13.78 11.88 1.98
C VAL A 205 13.16 11.55 3.34
N ALA A 206 13.80 11.92 4.44
CA ALA A 206 13.29 11.70 5.78
C ALA A 206 12.00 12.48 6.03
N GLN A 207 11.95 13.76 5.64
CA GLN A 207 10.77 14.61 5.75
C GLN A 207 9.60 14.04 4.94
N ALA A 208 9.83 13.71 3.66
CA ALA A 208 8.79 13.15 2.81
C ALA A 208 8.23 11.83 3.36
N LYS A 209 9.08 10.94 3.91
CA LYS A 209 8.59 9.70 4.53
C LYS A 209 7.86 9.94 5.85
N ALA A 210 8.25 10.96 6.61
CA ALA A 210 7.58 11.32 7.86
C ALA A 210 6.15 11.85 7.65
N GLU A 211 5.81 12.34 6.44
CA GLU A 211 4.45 12.76 6.08
C GLU A 211 3.40 11.66 6.30
N ILE A 212 3.81 10.38 6.37
CA ILE A 212 2.88 9.27 6.67
C ILE A 212 2.22 9.44 8.05
N LEU A 213 2.91 10.10 8.97
CA LEU A 213 2.46 10.32 10.35
C LEU A 213 1.44 11.46 10.47
N GLU A 214 1.36 12.35 9.48
CA GLU A 214 0.45 13.50 9.51
C GLU A 214 -1.03 13.09 9.46
N ASN A 215 -1.31 11.93 8.86
CA ASN A 215 -2.66 11.36 8.75
C ASN A 215 -2.77 10.00 9.45
N LEU A 216 -1.90 9.74 10.42
CA LEU A 216 -2.05 8.58 11.29
C LEU A 216 -3.35 8.74 12.09
N SER A 217 -4.16 7.69 12.14
CA SER A 217 -5.43 7.69 12.85
C SER A 217 -5.24 7.96 14.34
N GLU A 218 -6.27 8.51 14.99
CA GLU A 218 -6.25 8.75 16.43
C GLU A 218 -5.95 7.44 17.20
N GLY A 219 -5.02 7.51 18.15
CA GLY A 219 -4.53 6.34 18.89
C GLY A 219 -3.67 5.38 18.08
N GLY A 220 -3.37 5.69 16.82
CA GLY A 220 -2.52 4.91 15.94
C GLY A 220 -1.07 4.81 16.42
N VAL A 221 -0.34 3.87 15.83
CA VAL A 221 1.01 3.50 16.27
C VAL A 221 2.03 3.73 15.15
N PHE A 222 3.15 4.36 15.50
CA PHE A 222 4.29 4.52 14.60
C PHE A 222 5.31 3.38 14.80
N VAL A 223 5.49 2.57 13.76
CA VAL A 223 6.51 1.52 13.70
C VAL A 223 7.76 2.04 12.99
N TYR A 224 8.93 1.89 13.60
CA TYR A 224 10.15 2.48 13.07
C TYR A 224 11.37 1.59 13.27
N ASN A 225 12.32 1.72 12.35
CA ASN A 225 13.62 1.06 12.45
C ASN A 225 14.50 1.78 13.48
N ALA A 226 14.77 1.14 14.62
CA ALA A 226 15.56 1.70 15.71
C ALA A 226 17.07 1.81 15.38
N ASP A 227 17.55 1.07 14.37
CA ASP A 227 18.95 1.12 13.92
C ASP A 227 19.18 2.22 12.88
N ASN A 228 18.13 2.75 12.25
CA ASN A 228 18.25 3.82 11.27
C ASN A 228 18.17 5.20 11.95
N PRO A 229 19.23 6.04 11.91
CA PRO A 229 19.27 7.29 12.68
C PRO A 229 18.14 8.28 12.34
N TRP A 230 17.72 8.33 11.08
CA TRP A 230 16.61 9.20 10.67
C TRP A 230 15.26 8.70 11.20
N CYS A 231 15.02 7.39 11.13
CA CYS A 231 13.81 6.79 11.70
C CYS A 231 13.75 7.02 13.22
N ALA A 232 14.86 6.79 13.92
CA ALA A 232 14.97 7.06 15.36
C ALA A 232 14.75 8.55 15.70
N LYS A 233 15.30 9.48 14.89
CA LYS A 233 15.10 10.93 15.04
C LYS A 233 13.66 11.38 14.80
N ILE A 234 12.96 10.75 13.86
CA ILE A 234 11.52 11.00 13.65
C ILE A 234 10.73 10.47 14.85
N ALA A 235 11.05 9.26 15.32
CA ALA A 235 10.37 8.63 16.45
C ALA A 235 10.52 9.43 17.76
N SER A 236 11.70 9.99 18.03
CA SER A 236 11.94 10.79 19.24
C SER A 236 11.16 12.10 19.28
N ARG A 237 10.67 12.59 18.13
CA ARG A 237 9.84 13.80 18.01
C ARG A 237 8.34 13.48 17.94
N PHE A 238 7.98 12.23 17.70
CA PHE A 238 6.60 11.80 17.61
C PHE A 238 5.99 11.65 19.00
N LYS A 239 4.85 12.31 19.25
CA LYS A 239 4.20 12.34 20.58
C LYS A 239 3.25 11.17 20.85
N GLY A 240 3.05 10.28 19.87
CA GLY A 240 2.15 9.14 19.98
C GLY A 240 2.86 7.84 20.36
N LYS A 241 2.12 6.73 20.27
CA LYS A 241 2.67 5.39 20.53
C LYS A 241 3.67 5.00 19.46
N THR A 242 4.80 4.45 19.88
CA THR A 242 5.84 3.96 18.96
C THR A 242 6.19 2.51 19.25
N VAL A 243 6.60 1.77 18.22
CA VAL A 243 7.19 0.43 18.34
C VAL A 243 8.44 0.37 17.47
N GLY A 244 9.59 0.33 18.12
CA GLY A 244 10.89 0.21 17.46
C GLY A 244 11.22 -1.24 17.11
N PHE A 245 11.82 -1.47 15.95
CA PHE A 245 12.37 -2.77 15.55
C PHE A 245 13.83 -2.67 15.11
N GLY A 246 14.62 -3.73 15.30
CA GLY A 246 16.02 -3.76 14.87
C GLY A 246 16.93 -4.60 15.74
N PHE A 247 18.23 -4.32 15.70
CA PHE A 247 19.27 -4.95 16.52
C PHE A 247 19.56 -4.15 17.80
N SER A 248 19.27 -2.85 17.77
CA SER A 248 19.42 -1.92 18.88
C SER A 248 18.75 -2.43 20.15
N SER A 249 19.39 -2.21 21.30
CA SER A 249 18.82 -2.49 22.62
C SER A 249 17.57 -1.66 22.93
N GLN A 250 17.34 -0.57 22.19
CA GLN A 250 16.15 0.28 22.30
C GLN A 250 14.96 -0.25 21.46
N ALA A 251 15.15 -1.32 20.69
CA ALA A 251 14.08 -1.92 19.90
C ALA A 251 13.13 -2.73 20.79
N HIS A 252 11.82 -2.55 20.56
CA HIS A 252 10.76 -3.33 21.21
C HIS A 252 10.59 -4.72 20.57
N ILE A 253 10.99 -4.84 19.30
CA ILE A 253 11.16 -6.06 18.53
C ILE A 253 12.62 -6.15 18.14
N ARG A 254 13.38 -6.87 18.95
CA ARG A 254 14.83 -6.93 18.87
C ARG A 254 15.29 -8.27 18.28
N CYS A 255 16.29 -8.21 17.42
CA CYS A 255 16.96 -9.37 16.86
C CYS A 255 18.30 -9.62 17.55
N THR A 256 18.54 -10.86 17.93
CA THR A 256 19.80 -11.36 18.51
C THR A 256 20.19 -12.69 17.87
N ASP A 257 21.43 -13.14 18.10
CA ASP A 257 21.95 -14.47 17.72
C ASP A 257 21.61 -14.93 16.29
N VAL A 258 21.98 -14.13 15.28
CA VAL A 258 21.72 -14.47 13.87
C VAL A 258 22.68 -15.55 13.39
N LYS A 259 22.13 -16.69 12.97
CA LYS A 259 22.86 -17.83 12.40
C LYS A 259 22.44 -18.04 10.94
N LYS A 260 23.40 -18.03 10.03
CA LYS A 260 23.18 -18.40 8.64
C LYS A 260 22.89 -19.91 8.52
N LYS A 261 21.94 -20.26 7.66
CA LYS A 261 21.57 -21.63 7.27
C LYS A 261 21.57 -21.76 5.75
N ASP A 262 21.47 -22.97 5.22
CA ASP A 262 21.59 -23.26 3.78
C ASP A 262 20.66 -22.41 2.90
N LYS A 263 19.40 -22.19 3.35
CA LYS A 263 18.38 -21.44 2.60
C LYS A 263 18.05 -20.06 3.16
N GLY A 264 18.76 -19.59 4.19
CA GLY A 264 18.44 -18.32 4.84
C GLY A 264 19.07 -18.18 6.21
N TYR A 265 18.26 -17.83 7.20
CA TYR A 265 18.73 -17.49 8.55
C TYR A 265 17.83 -18.09 9.62
N VAL A 266 18.39 -18.27 10.81
CA VAL A 266 17.64 -18.40 12.07
C VAL A 266 18.16 -17.31 12.98
N PHE A 267 17.28 -16.63 13.69
CA PHE A 267 17.65 -15.59 14.65
C PHE A 267 16.74 -15.63 15.86
N GLU A 268 17.16 -15.01 16.96
CA GLU A 268 16.35 -14.88 18.15
C GLU A 268 15.59 -13.56 18.16
N LEU A 269 14.29 -13.63 18.42
CA LEU A 269 13.42 -12.49 18.67
C LEU A 269 13.33 -12.25 20.17
N ASN A 270 13.76 -11.06 20.60
CA ASN A 270 13.78 -10.62 21.99
C ASN A 270 14.50 -11.61 22.93
N GLU A 271 15.55 -12.32 22.49
CA GLU A 271 16.31 -13.30 23.31
C GLU A 271 15.43 -14.44 23.89
N HIS A 272 14.24 -14.66 23.32
CA HIS A 272 13.27 -15.63 23.84
C HIS A 272 12.82 -16.64 22.80
N LEU A 273 12.76 -16.25 21.52
CA LEU A 273 12.12 -17.05 20.49
C LEU A 273 12.98 -17.18 19.25
N ASN A 274 13.35 -18.42 18.93
CA ASN A 274 14.02 -18.72 17.67
C ASN A 274 13.04 -18.61 16.49
N ILE A 275 13.38 -17.77 15.52
CA ILE A 275 12.61 -17.52 14.29
C ILE A 275 13.37 -18.09 13.09
N PRO A 276 12.85 -19.15 12.44
CA PRO A 276 13.36 -19.59 11.16
C PRO A 276 12.91 -18.64 10.04
N LEU A 277 13.85 -18.16 9.25
CA LEU A 277 13.63 -17.32 8.08
C LEU A 277 14.30 -17.97 6.85
N PRO A 278 13.64 -18.95 6.19
CA PRO A 278 14.23 -19.76 5.12
C PRO A 278 14.22 -19.03 3.76
N ILE A 279 14.63 -17.77 3.76
CA ILE A 279 14.77 -16.94 2.56
C ILE A 279 16.16 -16.28 2.54
N PRO A 280 16.75 -16.06 1.36
CA PRO A 280 18.06 -15.41 1.23
C PRO A 280 17.99 -13.91 1.58
N GLY A 281 19.17 -13.31 1.77
CA GLY A 281 19.34 -11.87 2.00
C GLY A 281 19.24 -11.46 3.47
N TYR A 282 20.35 -11.01 4.05
CA TYR A 282 20.40 -10.58 5.46
C TYR A 282 19.42 -9.44 5.76
N HIS A 283 19.21 -8.53 4.80
CA HIS A 283 18.26 -7.42 4.94
C HIS A 283 16.80 -7.87 5.15
N ASN A 284 16.45 -9.11 4.77
CA ASN A 284 15.11 -9.64 5.00
C ASN A 284 14.83 -9.93 6.47
N ILE A 285 15.86 -10.03 7.32
CA ILE A 285 15.69 -10.03 8.78
C ILE A 285 15.01 -8.72 9.21
N MET A 286 15.46 -7.56 8.71
CA MET A 286 14.83 -6.27 9.05
C MET A 286 13.38 -6.17 8.55
N ASN A 287 13.08 -6.66 7.35
CA ASN A 287 11.70 -6.72 6.83
C ASN A 287 10.80 -7.62 7.70
N CYS A 288 11.36 -8.73 8.20
CA CYS A 288 10.68 -9.66 9.10
C CYS A 288 10.41 -9.00 10.47
N LEU A 289 11.41 -8.35 11.08
CA LEU A 289 11.26 -7.63 12.34
C LEU A 289 10.23 -6.50 12.25
N ALA A 290 10.22 -5.76 11.12
CA ALA A 290 9.21 -4.73 10.88
C ALA A 290 7.78 -5.31 10.86
N SER A 291 7.61 -6.50 10.26
CA SER A 291 6.32 -7.19 10.22
C SER A 291 5.86 -7.64 11.62
N PHE A 292 6.78 -8.15 12.45
CA PHE A 292 6.49 -8.44 13.86
C PHE A 292 6.15 -7.18 14.66
N ALA A 293 6.82 -6.05 14.40
CA ALA A 293 6.53 -4.78 15.06
C ALA A 293 5.16 -4.23 14.69
N ILE A 294 4.75 -4.35 13.43
CA ILE A 294 3.38 -4.05 12.99
C ILE A 294 2.37 -4.96 13.71
N CYS A 295 2.66 -6.24 13.82
CA CYS A 295 1.80 -7.20 14.52
C CYS A 295 1.63 -6.84 16.00
N LYS A 296 2.73 -6.50 16.70
CA LYS A 296 2.73 -6.02 18.08
C LYS A 296 1.99 -4.69 18.23
N ALA A 297 2.17 -3.76 17.28
CA ALA A 297 1.46 -2.48 17.25
C ALA A 297 -0.06 -2.63 17.13
N LEU A 298 -0.52 -3.71 16.49
CA LEU A 298 -1.94 -4.10 16.42
C LEU A 298 -2.43 -4.86 17.68
N GLY A 299 -1.57 -5.06 18.67
CA GLY A 299 -1.89 -5.69 19.95
C GLY A 299 -1.85 -7.22 19.94
N HIS A 300 -1.30 -7.86 18.90
CA HIS A 300 -1.18 -9.32 18.86
C HIS A 300 0.02 -9.82 19.64
N ASP A 301 -0.13 -11.03 20.17
CA ASP A 301 0.99 -11.78 20.72
C ASP A 301 1.86 -12.35 19.59
N ILE A 302 3.04 -11.76 19.42
CA ILE A 302 4.03 -12.15 18.40
C ILE A 302 4.63 -13.53 18.65
N TYR A 303 4.62 -14.02 19.90
CA TYR A 303 5.27 -15.28 20.25
C TYR A 303 4.48 -16.50 19.73
N CYS A 304 3.19 -16.35 19.50
CA CYS A 304 2.33 -17.34 18.84
C CYS A 304 2.63 -17.54 17.34
N ALA A 305 3.52 -16.73 16.75
CA ALA A 305 3.74 -16.67 15.31
C ALA A 305 5.14 -17.13 14.85
N LYS A 306 5.87 -17.89 15.68
CA LYS A 306 7.29 -18.27 15.46
C LYS A 306 7.59 -18.90 14.09
N ASP A 307 6.73 -19.83 13.63
CA ASP A 307 6.94 -20.60 12.39
C ASP A 307 6.25 -19.97 11.17
N THR A 308 5.72 -18.76 11.32
CA THR A 308 4.92 -18.10 10.27
C THR A 308 5.68 -17.99 8.96
N PHE A 309 6.94 -17.59 9.02
CA PHE A 309 7.74 -17.35 7.82
C PHE A 309 8.36 -18.63 7.22
N SER A 310 8.15 -19.80 7.83
CA SER A 310 8.63 -21.07 7.27
C SER A 310 8.00 -21.40 5.92
N SER A 311 6.79 -20.91 5.65
CA SER A 311 6.08 -21.06 4.38
C SER A 311 6.06 -19.80 3.50
N PHE A 312 6.80 -18.76 3.89
CA PHE A 312 6.83 -17.49 3.16
C PHE A 312 7.74 -17.59 1.93
N ASN A 313 7.26 -17.06 0.80
CA ASN A 313 8.04 -16.92 -0.43
C ASN A 313 8.30 -15.45 -0.73
N LEU A 314 9.49 -15.16 -1.25
CA LEU A 314 9.84 -13.81 -1.66
C LEU A 314 8.95 -13.34 -2.82
N PRO A 315 8.71 -12.03 -2.94
CA PRO A 315 8.07 -11.46 -4.13
C PRO A 315 8.91 -11.76 -5.38
N LEU A 316 8.26 -11.85 -6.54
CA LEU A 316 8.93 -12.08 -7.82
C LEU A 316 10.07 -11.07 -8.06
N MET A 317 11.15 -11.53 -8.70
CA MET A 317 12.32 -10.71 -9.06
C MET A 317 13.03 -10.03 -7.87
N ARG A 318 12.93 -10.59 -6.66
CA ARG A 318 13.63 -10.11 -5.45
C ARG A 318 14.45 -11.21 -4.82
N ILE A 319 15.70 -11.37 -5.28
CA ILE A 319 16.58 -12.50 -4.95
C ILE A 319 15.84 -13.85 -5.12
N GLU A 320 15.02 -13.92 -6.17
CA GLU A 320 14.25 -15.12 -6.50
C GLU A 320 15.21 -16.18 -7.04
N GLN A 321 15.34 -17.30 -6.35
CA GLN A 321 16.22 -18.38 -6.76
C GLN A 321 15.46 -19.37 -7.64
N GLN A 322 15.92 -19.53 -8.88
CA GLN A 322 15.41 -20.51 -9.83
C GLN A 322 16.52 -21.51 -10.15
N ARG A 323 16.25 -22.80 -10.02
CA ARG A 323 17.22 -23.86 -10.32
C ARG A 323 16.91 -24.48 -11.68
N ILE A 324 17.86 -24.42 -12.60
CA ILE A 324 17.79 -25.07 -13.92
C ILE A 324 18.95 -26.07 -13.99
N GLY A 325 18.64 -27.35 -13.74
CA GLY A 325 19.65 -28.40 -13.60
C GLY A 325 20.62 -28.12 -12.44
N ASN A 326 21.90 -27.96 -12.77
CA ASN A 326 22.97 -27.63 -11.82
C ASN A 326 23.22 -26.12 -11.70
N ILE A 327 22.49 -25.28 -12.44
CA ILE A 327 22.64 -23.83 -12.42
C ILE A 327 21.61 -23.24 -11.46
N THR A 328 22.05 -22.33 -10.59
CA THR A 328 21.16 -21.49 -9.77
C THR A 328 21.14 -20.09 -10.36
N ILE A 329 19.98 -19.65 -10.83
CA ILE A 329 19.72 -18.29 -11.29
C ILE A 329 19.16 -17.49 -10.11
N ILE A 330 19.74 -16.32 -9.85
CA ILE A 330 19.22 -15.37 -8.87
C ILE A 330 18.58 -14.23 -9.67
N ASN A 331 17.26 -14.21 -9.73
CA ASN A 331 16.50 -13.14 -10.36
C ASN A 331 16.22 -12.02 -9.36
N ASP A 332 17.00 -10.95 -9.45
CA ASP A 332 16.85 -9.71 -8.67
C ASP A 332 16.58 -8.50 -9.59
N ALA A 333 15.88 -8.73 -10.70
CA ALA A 333 15.74 -7.77 -11.80
C ALA A 333 14.61 -6.74 -11.60
N TYR A 334 14.05 -6.59 -10.39
CA TYR A 334 12.93 -5.65 -10.17
C TYR A 334 13.36 -4.18 -10.25
N ASN A 335 14.46 -3.82 -9.58
CA ASN A 335 15.06 -2.50 -9.58
C ASN A 335 16.54 -2.56 -9.16
N ALA A 336 17.31 -1.50 -9.41
CA ALA A 336 18.73 -1.39 -9.04
C ALA A 336 19.04 -0.01 -8.43
#